data_AF-A0A1H9XTH8-F1
#
_entry.id   AF-A0A1H9XTH8-F1
#
_cell.length_a   1.000
_cell.length_b   1.000
_cell.length_c   1.000
_cell.angle_alpha   90.00
_cell.angle_beta   90.00
_cell.angle_gamma   90.00
#
_symmetry.space_group_name_H-M   'P 1'
#
loop_
_entity.id
_entity.type
_entity.pdbx_description
1 polymer ?
#
loop_
_entity_poly.entity_id
_entity_poly.type
_entity_poly.pdbx_seq_one_letter_code
_entity_poly.pdbx_strand_id
1 'polypeptide(L)'
;MTEIDRGRLAALAGFATTAVLLVATVVAFLNDALESFGWQGGEYAYSFIWIALGSAIAGLVVKVAAPAPWRSAGTGMALAGTVGVVVVITLVIVFMWALSNLTA
;
A
#
# COMPACT_ATOMS: atom_id res chain seq x y z
N MET A 1 -16.49 9.04 23.92
CA MET A 1 -15.30 8.88 23.05
C MET A 1 -14.58 10.20 23.01
N THR A 2 -13.31 10.23 23.45
CA THR A 2 -12.49 11.45 23.53
C THR A 2 -11.96 11.85 22.15
N GLU A 3 -11.41 13.05 22.03
CA GLU A 3 -10.76 13.51 20.79
C GLU A 3 -9.54 12.66 20.42
N ILE A 4 -8.82 12.16 21.43
CA ILE A 4 -7.70 11.23 21.28
C ILE A 4 -8.18 9.90 20.67
N ASP A 5 -9.30 9.36 21.15
CA ASP A 5 -9.87 8.11 20.62
C ASP A 5 -10.27 8.27 19.15
N ARG A 6 -10.88 9.40 18.79
CA ARG A 6 -11.26 9.71 17.40
C ARG A 6 -10.04 9.80 16.49
N GLY A 7 -8.95 10.41 16.95
CA GLY A 7 -7.69 10.46 16.22
C GLY A 7 -7.05 9.07 16.04
N ARG A 8 -7.08 8.22 17.07
CA ARG A 8 -6.55 6.85 16.95
C ARG A 8 -7.35 6.00 15.97
N LEU A 9 -8.69 6.09 16.03
CA LEU A 9 -9.54 5.37 15.09
C LEU A 9 -9.39 5.85 13.66
N ALA A 10 -9.25 7.16 13.44
CA ALA A 10 -8.98 7.71 12.11
C ALA A 10 -7.62 7.23 11.59
N ALA A 11 -6.56 7.26 12.39
CA ALA A 11 -5.26 6.68 12.03
C ALA A 11 -5.36 5.19 11.67
N LEU A 12 -6.06 4.41 12.48
CA LEU A 12 -6.28 2.98 12.22
C LEU A 12 -7.05 2.77 10.93
N ALA A 13 -8.09 3.56 10.66
CA ALA A 13 -8.88 3.46 9.44
C ALA A 13 -8.03 3.78 8.20
N GLY A 14 -7.19 4.81 8.27
CA GLY A 14 -6.25 5.15 7.20
C GLY A 14 -5.26 4.02 6.93
N PHE A 15 -4.66 3.46 7.98
CA PHE A 15 -3.76 2.31 7.86
C PHE A 15 -4.47 1.08 7.29
N ALA A 16 -5.61 0.71 7.87
CA ALA A 16 -6.37 -0.48 7.51
C ALA A 16 -6.85 -0.42 6.06
N THR A 17 -7.31 0.75 5.59
CA THR A 17 -7.75 0.93 4.21
C THR A 17 -6.61 0.62 3.23
N THR A 18 -5.45 1.25 3.43
CA THR A 18 -4.28 1.02 2.59
C THR A 18 -3.78 -0.42 2.69
N ALA A 19 -3.69 -0.98 3.90
CA ALA A 19 -3.23 -2.35 4.11
C ALA A 19 -4.15 -3.39 3.44
N VAL A 20 -5.46 -3.23 3.59
CA VAL A 20 -6.46 -4.09 2.95
C VAL A 20 -6.35 -4.00 1.43
N LEU A 21 -6.18 -2.80 0.87
CA LEU A 21 -5.98 -2.64 -0.58
C LEU A 21 -4.74 -3.39 -1.08
N LEU A 22 -3.59 -3.23 -0.41
CA LEU A 22 -2.36 -3.93 -0.77
C LEU A 22 -2.51 -5.45 -0.67
N VAL A 23 -3.09 -5.94 0.43
CA VAL A 23 -3.32 -7.38 0.64
C VAL A 23 -4.32 -7.91 -0.38
N ALA A 24 -5.41 -7.19 -0.66
CA ALA A 24 -6.39 -7.58 -1.64
C ALA A 24 -5.79 -7.67 -3.05
N THR A 25 -4.85 -6.79 -3.42
CA THR A 25 -4.12 -6.90 -4.70
C THR A 25 -3.28 -8.18 -4.76
N VAL A 26 -2.60 -8.54 -3.67
CA VAL A 26 -1.83 -9.79 -3.59
C VAL A 26 -2.74 -11.01 -3.67
N VAL A 27 -3.85 -11.01 -2.92
CA VAL A 27 -4.84 -12.10 -2.96
C VAL A 27 -5.44 -12.21 -4.37
N ALA A 28 -5.77 -11.10 -5.01
CA ALA A 28 -6.30 -11.10 -6.38
C ALA A 28 -5.28 -11.68 -7.39
N PHE A 29 -4.00 -11.34 -7.25
CA PHE A 29 -2.92 -11.95 -8.04
C PHE A 29 -2.82 -13.46 -7.83
N LEU A 30 -2.85 -13.93 -6.58
CA LEU A 30 -2.73 -15.36 -6.26
C LEU A 30 -3.91 -16.21 -6.72
N ASN A 31 -5.04 -15.60 -7.07
CA ASN A 31 -6.25 -16.30 -7.49
C ASN A 31 -6.66 -15.94 -8.93
N ASP A 32 -5.81 -15.23 -9.69
CA ASP A 32 -6.10 -14.74 -11.04
C ASP A 32 -7.48 -14.04 -11.13
N ALA A 33 -7.86 -13.32 -10.07
CA ALA A 33 -9.25 -12.92 -9.84
C ALA A 33 -9.80 -11.95 -10.89
N LEU A 34 -8.93 -11.23 -11.59
CA LEU A 34 -9.26 -10.29 -12.65
C LEU A 34 -8.86 -10.78 -14.06
N GLU A 35 -8.52 -12.07 -14.22
CA GLU A 35 -8.22 -12.67 -15.53
C GLU A 35 -9.39 -12.51 -16.51
N SER A 36 -10.64 -12.60 -16.02
CA SER A 36 -11.85 -12.36 -16.83
C SER A 36 -11.96 -10.94 -17.37
N PHE A 37 -11.25 -9.98 -16.77
CA PHE A 37 -11.12 -8.60 -17.24
C PHE A 37 -9.84 -8.37 -18.07
N GLY A 38 -9.12 -9.44 -18.41
CA GLY A 38 -7.90 -9.41 -19.21
C GLY A 38 -6.64 -9.05 -18.45
N TRP A 39 -6.65 -9.07 -17.11
CA TRP A 39 -5.46 -8.80 -16.32
C TRP A 39 -4.46 -9.95 -16.42
N GLN A 40 -3.18 -9.61 -16.52
CA GLN A 40 -2.06 -10.54 -16.40
C GLN A 40 -1.28 -10.25 -15.11
N GLY A 41 -0.26 -11.06 -14.82
CA GLY A 41 0.52 -10.93 -13.58
C GLY A 41 1.16 -9.54 -13.39
N GLY A 42 1.54 -8.88 -14.49
CA GLY A 42 2.18 -7.55 -14.45
C GLY A 42 1.26 -6.43 -13.97
N GLU A 43 -0.03 -6.52 -14.27
CA GLU A 43 -1.06 -5.53 -13.94
C GLU A 43 -1.30 -5.49 -12.43
N TYR A 44 -1.26 -6.64 -11.75
CA TYR A 44 -1.32 -6.69 -10.29
C TYR A 44 -0.07 -6.08 -9.65
N ALA A 45 1.11 -6.37 -10.20
CA ALA A 45 2.36 -5.79 -9.70
C ALA A 45 2.38 -4.26 -9.85
N TYR A 46 1.97 -3.76 -11.03
CA TYR A 46 1.83 -2.32 -11.28
C TYR A 46 0.82 -1.68 -10.33
N SER A 47 -0.34 -2.31 -10.15
CA SER A 47 -1.36 -1.84 -9.22
C SER A 47 -0.86 -1.78 -7.77
N PHE A 48 -0.14 -2.81 -7.31
CA PHE A 48 0.46 -2.82 -5.97
C PHE A 48 1.42 -1.65 -5.77
N ILE A 49 2.29 -1.39 -6.76
CA ILE A 49 3.24 -0.26 -6.74
C ILE A 49 2.49 1.07 -6.62
N TRP A 50 1.45 1.29 -7.44
CA TRP A 50 0.68 2.53 -7.39
C TRP A 50 -0.15 2.69 -6.12
N ILE A 51 -0.69 1.60 -5.56
CA ILE A 51 -1.38 1.65 -4.27
C ILE A 51 -0.38 2.04 -3.17
N ALA A 52 0.82 1.45 -3.17
CA ALA A 52 1.84 1.74 -2.16
C ALA A 52 2.33 3.20 -2.24
N LEU A 53 2.78 3.63 -3.42
CA LEU A 53 3.24 5.01 -3.67
C LEU A 53 2.11 6.01 -3.48
N GLY A 54 0.95 5.74 -4.08
CA GLY A 54 -0.23 6.57 -4.01
C GLY A 54 -0.70 6.76 -2.57
N SER A 55 -0.74 5.69 -1.76
CA SER A 55 -1.13 5.80 -0.35
C SER A 55 -0.08 6.53 0.50
N ALA A 56 1.21 6.35 0.22
CA ALA A 56 2.27 7.08 0.90
C ALA A 56 2.12 8.60 0.67
N ILE A 57 1.97 9.01 -0.60
CA ILE A 57 1.83 10.41 -0.99
C ILE A 57 0.48 10.97 -0.54
N ALA A 58 -0.62 10.29 -0.85
CA ALA A 58 -1.97 10.72 -0.45
C ALA A 58 -2.10 10.80 1.06
N GLY A 59 -1.49 9.89 1.82
CA GLY A 59 -1.45 9.95 3.28
C GLY A 59 -0.80 11.24 3.79
N LEU A 60 0.31 11.67 3.18
CA LEU A 60 0.94 12.95 3.51
C LEU A 60 0.03 14.14 3.18
N VAL A 61 -0.62 14.11 2.02
CA VAL A 61 -1.59 15.14 1.61
C VAL A 61 -2.74 15.22 2.61
N VAL A 62 -3.36 14.09 2.97
CA VAL A 62 -4.46 14.02 3.93
C VAL A 62 -4.01 14.51 5.30
N LYS A 63 -2.80 14.16 5.74
CA LYS A 63 -2.25 14.61 7.03
C LYS A 63 -2.18 16.14 7.12
N VAL A 64 -1.84 16.82 6.02
CA VAL A 64 -1.67 18.26 5.96
C VAL A 64 -2.99 18.99 5.69
N ALA A 65 -3.81 18.48 4.77
CA ALA A 65 -4.98 19.19 4.24
C ALA A 65 -6.29 18.86 4.96
N ALA A 66 -6.42 17.68 5.56
CA ALA A 66 -7.69 17.29 6.18
C ALA A 66 -7.96 18.09 7.47
N PRO A 67 -9.22 18.28 7.87
CA PRO A 67 -9.57 18.77 9.20
C PRO A 67 -9.33 17.69 10.27
N ALA A 68 -9.18 18.10 11.54
CA ALA A 68 -9.23 17.14 12.65
C ALA A 68 -10.64 16.49 12.71
N PRO A 69 -10.76 15.19 13.02
CA PRO A 69 -9.70 14.25 13.42
C PRO A 69 -9.00 13.54 12.24
N TRP A 70 -9.49 13.72 11.01
CA TRP A 70 -9.07 12.96 9.82
C TRP A 70 -7.61 13.15 9.38
N ARG A 71 -6.92 14.20 9.86
CA ARG A 71 -5.46 14.36 9.68
C ARG A 71 -4.68 13.12 10.13
N SER A 72 -5.13 12.48 11.20
CA SER A 72 -4.49 11.28 11.74
C SER A 72 -4.63 10.06 10.81
N ALA A 73 -5.71 9.97 10.02
CA ALA A 73 -5.87 8.96 8.97
C ALA A 73 -4.77 9.04 7.93
N GLY A 74 -4.38 10.26 7.55
CA GLY A 74 -3.25 10.48 6.65
C GLY A 74 -1.94 9.88 7.17
N THR A 75 -1.71 9.90 8.48
CA THR A 75 -0.52 9.26 9.07
C THR A 75 -0.57 7.74 8.95
N GLY A 76 -1.75 7.13 9.18
CA GLY A 76 -1.94 5.68 9.00
C GLY A 76 -1.76 5.24 7.55
N MET A 77 -2.35 5.98 6.61
CA MET A 77 -2.18 5.74 5.16
C MET A 77 -0.72 5.87 4.73
N ALA A 78 -0.04 6.93 5.18
CA ALA A 78 1.36 7.16 4.84
C ALA A 78 2.24 6.00 5.34
N LEU A 79 2.04 5.56 6.59
CA LEU A 79 2.77 4.44 7.18
C LEU A 79 2.58 3.14 6.38
N ALA A 80 1.32 2.75 6.13
CA ALA A 80 1.03 1.53 5.37
C ALA A 80 1.57 1.60 3.92
N GLY A 81 1.42 2.76 3.27
CA GLY A 81 1.96 2.99 1.93
C GLY A 81 3.49 2.88 1.89
N THR A 82 4.19 3.51 2.84
CA THR A 82 5.65 3.40 2.96
C THR A 82 6.10 1.96 3.20
N VAL A 83 5.41 1.19 4.03
CA VAL A 83 5.69 -0.25 4.20
C VAL A 83 5.55 -0.99 2.87
N GLY A 84 4.48 -0.72 2.11
CA GLY A 84 4.30 -1.26 0.76
C GLY A 84 5.45 -0.91 -0.19
N VAL A 85 5.93 0.34 -0.16
CA VAL A 85 7.08 0.77 -0.98
C VAL A 85 8.36 0.02 -0.59
N VAL A 86 8.61 -0.15 0.72
CA VAL A 86 9.75 -0.94 1.20
C VAL A 86 9.67 -2.38 0.69
N VAL A 87 8.49 -3.01 0.74
CA VAL A 87 8.27 -4.35 0.20
C VAL A 87 8.63 -4.41 -1.29
N VAL A 88 8.19 -3.44 -2.10
CA VAL A 88 8.54 -3.36 -3.53
C VAL A 88 10.07 -3.29 -3.71
N ILE A 89 10.74 -2.39 -2.98
CA ILE A 89 12.20 -2.23 -3.07
C ILE A 89 12.90 -3.54 -2.71
N THR A 90 12.48 -4.19 -1.62
CA THR A 90 13.04 -5.49 -1.20
C THR A 90 12.86 -6.55 -2.28
N LEU A 91 11.67 -6.67 -2.87
CA LEU A 91 11.41 -7.65 -3.93
C LEU A 91 12.28 -7.39 -5.18
N VAL A 92 12.44 -6.14 -5.58
CA VAL A 92 13.32 -5.77 -6.70
C VAL A 92 14.77 -6.16 -6.41
N ILE A 93 15.28 -5.87 -5.20
CA ILE A 93 16.64 -6.24 -4.80
C ILE A 93 16.82 -7.76 -4.83
N VAL A 94 15.89 -8.52 -4.24
CA VAL A 94 15.94 -9.99 -4.21
C VAL A 94 15.90 -10.56 -5.63
N PHE A 95 15.05 -10.02 -6.50
CA PHE A 95 14.94 -10.45 -7.89
C PHE A 95 16.22 -10.18 -8.69
N MET A 96 16.80 -8.98 -8.56
CA MET A 96 18.08 -8.63 -9.19
C MET A 96 19.22 -9.52 -8.69
N TRP A 97 19.26 -9.79 -7.39
CA TRP A 97 20.25 -10.68 -6.80
C TRP A 97 20.11 -12.12 -7.32
N ALA A 98 18.88 -12.66 -7.36
CA ALA A 98 18.62 -13.98 -7.91
C ALA A 98 19.06 -14.08 -9.38
N LEU A 99 18.74 -13.08 -10.21
CA LEU A 99 19.18 -13.02 -11.60
C LEU A 99 20.71 -13.00 -11.73
N SER A 100 21.41 -12.20 -10.93
CA SER A 100 22.88 -12.16 -10.98
C SER A 100 23.54 -13.49 -10.66
N ASN A 101 22.94 -14.31 -9.79
CA ASN A 101 23.45 -15.63 -9.43
C ASN A 101 23.06 -16.73 -10.43
N LEU A 102 22.06 -16.51 -11.29
CA LEU A 102 21.70 -17.44 -12.36
C LEU A 102 22.59 -17.26 -13.60
N THR A 103 23.17 -16.07 -13.78
CA THR A 103 24.04 -15.73 -14.91
C THR A 103 25.53 -15.92 -14.63
N ALA A 104 25.90 -16.33 -13.42
CA ALA A 104 27.27 -16.62 -12.99
C ALA A 104 27.54 -18.13 -13.00
#